data_AF-A0A8B8M9J4-F1
#
_entry.id   AF-A0A8B8M9J4-F1
#
_cell.length_a   1.000
_cell.length_b   1.000
_cell.length_c   1.000
_cell.angle_alpha   90.00
_cell.angle_beta   90.00
_cell.angle_gamma   90.00
#
_symmetry.space_group_name_H-M   'P 1'
#
loop_
_entity.id
_entity.type
_entity.pdbx_description
1 polymer ?
#
loop_
_entity_poly.entity_id
_entity_poly.type
_entity_poly.pdbx_seq_one_letter_code
_entity_poly.pdbx_strand_id
1 'polypeptide(L)'
;MGHSLSISTLCPILILSLLLLSSDADNLRLNFPAKKLIRDLNLFPPEDVNIVCHSNSNANKIVEKPLRFPNLLPSASDSEVSIDDLAHRAGYYPIQHSHNARMFYFFFESRNSKKDPVVIWLTGGPGCSSELAVFYENGPFKIADNMSLVWNDYGWDKVSNLLYVDQPTGTGFSYSTDKRDIRHDEEGVSNDLYDFLQAFFAEHPEYAENDFFITGESYAGHYIPAFAARVHRGNEAKEGIHINLKYYDIRKKCDGSLCYDFSNMEKFLNDKSVRNALGVGDIDFVSCSSTVYQAMLVDWMRNLEVGIPALLDDGISLLVYAGEYDLICNWLGNSRWVHAMEWSGQKEFVASPEVPFTVDDSEAGLLKNYGPLSFLKVHDAGHMVPMDQPKASLEMLKKWTQGTLSKSGADAEKLVAEM
;
A
#
# COMPACT_ATOMS: atom_id res chain seq x y z
N MET A 1 -86.17 10.11 28.50
CA MET A 1 -85.70 9.52 29.78
C MET A 1 -84.28 9.04 29.54
N GLY A 2 -83.23 9.48 30.22
CA GLY A 2 -83.18 10.52 31.26
C GLY A 2 -82.53 10.02 32.54
N HIS A 3 -81.21 10.16 32.65
CA HIS A 3 -80.52 10.44 33.91
C HIS A 3 -79.28 11.27 33.63
N SER A 4 -79.21 12.43 34.26
CA SER A 4 -78.01 13.27 34.37
C SER A 4 -77.17 12.84 35.56
N LEU A 5 -75.86 13.09 35.52
CA LEU A 5 -75.21 13.99 36.49
C LEU A 5 -73.80 14.37 36.02
N SER A 6 -73.44 15.62 36.29
CA SER A 6 -72.08 16.18 36.26
C SER A 6 -71.84 16.84 37.63
N ILE A 7 -70.76 17.62 37.80
CA ILE A 7 -70.29 18.27 39.05
C ILE A 7 -69.50 17.28 39.95
N SER A 8 -68.25 17.54 40.38
CA SER A 8 -67.30 18.61 39.99
C SER A 8 -65.85 18.34 40.45
N THR A 9 -64.89 19.09 39.86
CA THR A 9 -63.66 19.65 40.48
C THR A 9 -62.76 18.77 41.38
N LEU A 10 -61.51 18.50 40.94
CA LEU A 10 -60.27 19.11 41.49
C LEU A 10 -58.98 18.55 40.83
N CYS A 11 -57.83 19.17 41.15
CA CYS A 11 -56.53 18.97 40.49
C CYS A 11 -55.98 17.53 40.52
N PRO A 12 -55.21 17.11 39.51
CA PRO A 12 -54.40 15.90 39.58
C PRO A 12 -53.18 16.13 40.49
N ILE A 13 -53.13 15.43 41.63
CA ILE A 13 -51.87 15.19 42.35
C ILE A 13 -51.46 13.75 42.03
N LEU A 14 -50.47 13.60 41.15
CA LEU A 14 -49.68 12.37 41.08
C LEU A 14 -48.20 12.77 41.07
N ILE A 15 -47.47 12.32 42.08
CA ILE A 15 -46.09 12.74 42.33
C ILE A 15 -45.16 11.93 41.41
N LEU A 16 -44.61 12.58 40.38
CA LEU A 16 -43.60 11.98 39.51
C LEU A 16 -42.20 12.13 40.15
N SER A 17 -41.88 11.27 41.11
CA SER A 17 -40.59 11.27 41.82
C SER A 17 -39.74 10.05 41.48
N LEU A 18 -39.11 10.07 40.30
CA LEU A 18 -38.05 9.13 39.90
C LEU A 18 -37.08 9.84 38.95
N LEU A 19 -36.19 10.63 39.55
CA LEU A 19 -34.98 11.16 38.93
C LEU A 19 -33.79 10.23 39.26
N LEU A 20 -32.75 10.28 38.44
CA LEU A 20 -31.46 9.58 38.62
C LEU A 20 -31.48 8.05 38.47
N LEU A 21 -31.70 7.60 37.23
CA LEU A 21 -30.88 6.53 36.66
C LEU A 21 -30.08 7.13 35.50
N SER A 22 -28.81 7.42 35.75
CA SER A 22 -27.85 7.83 34.72
C SER A 22 -27.45 6.62 33.86
N SER A 23 -27.20 6.86 32.57
CA SER A 23 -26.81 5.83 31.62
C SER A 23 -25.35 5.40 31.81
N ASP A 24 -25.12 4.36 32.62
CA ASP A 24 -23.84 3.62 32.65
C ASP A 24 -23.70 2.78 31.37
N ALA A 25 -23.40 3.46 30.26
CA ALA A 25 -23.19 2.87 28.93
C ALA A 25 -21.99 3.50 28.20
N ASP A 26 -21.09 4.19 28.92
CA ASP A 26 -19.98 4.94 28.34
C ASP A 26 -18.69 4.78 29.19
N ASN A 27 -18.10 3.58 29.17
CA ASN A 27 -16.78 3.32 29.77
C ASN A 27 -16.04 2.12 29.15
N LEU A 28 -16.14 1.96 27.83
CA LEU A 28 -15.15 1.17 27.08
C LEU A 28 -13.82 1.95 27.11
N ARG A 29 -12.97 1.62 28.10
CA ARG A 29 -11.69 2.29 28.33
C ARG A 29 -10.71 2.00 27.19
N LEU A 30 -10.77 2.79 26.13
CA LEU A 30 -9.67 2.97 25.19
C LEU A 30 -8.39 3.26 25.99
N ASN A 31 -7.36 2.44 25.75
CA ASN A 31 -6.21 2.37 26.62
C ASN A 31 -5.41 3.69 26.58
N PHE A 32 -4.92 4.15 27.75
CA PHE A 32 -4.29 5.46 27.92
C PHE A 32 -3.24 5.87 26.85
N PRO A 33 -2.33 4.99 26.37
CA PRO A 33 -1.32 5.38 25.38
C PRO A 33 -1.88 5.71 23.98
N ALA A 34 -3.04 5.17 23.57
CA ALA A 34 -3.65 5.51 22.28
C ALA A 34 -3.99 7.02 22.21
N LYS A 35 -4.47 7.58 23.33
CA LYS A 35 -4.76 9.02 23.47
C LYS A 35 -3.52 9.92 23.43
N LYS A 36 -2.31 9.35 23.49
CA LYS A 36 -1.04 10.08 23.34
C LYS A 36 -0.64 10.19 21.86
N LEU A 37 -0.76 9.11 21.07
CA LEU A 37 -0.54 9.09 19.61
C LEU A 37 -1.21 10.29 18.93
N ILE A 38 -2.49 10.43 19.21
CA ILE A 38 -3.42 11.33 18.52
C ILE A 38 -3.16 12.81 18.87
N ARG A 39 -2.35 13.10 19.89
CA ARG A 39 -2.01 14.47 20.31
C ARG A 39 -0.72 15.00 19.71
N ASP A 40 0.20 14.13 19.34
CA ASP A 40 1.47 14.52 18.72
C ASP A 40 1.30 14.72 17.18
N LEU A 41 0.21 14.20 16.61
CA LEU A 41 -0.16 14.24 15.19
C LEU A 41 -0.96 15.49 14.78
N ASN A 42 -0.42 16.69 15.02
CA ASN A 42 -1.17 17.96 14.88
C ASN A 42 -1.37 18.41 13.40
N LEU A 43 -2.10 17.64 12.59
CA LEU A 43 -2.51 17.93 11.20
C LEU A 43 -3.94 18.52 11.13
N PHE A 44 -4.04 19.84 11.30
CA PHE A 44 -5.25 20.58 10.93
C PHE A 44 -5.11 21.14 9.50
N PRO A 45 -5.99 20.78 8.55
CA PRO A 45 -6.44 21.77 7.57
C PRO A 45 -7.13 22.94 8.33
N PRO A 46 -7.12 24.18 7.81
CA PRO A 46 -7.55 25.34 8.58
C PRO A 46 -9.05 25.40 8.89
N GLU A 47 -9.90 24.67 8.15
CA GLU A 47 -11.35 24.60 8.36
C GLU A 47 -11.87 23.17 8.13
N ASP A 48 -12.97 22.84 8.81
CA ASP A 48 -13.68 21.57 8.68
C ASP A 48 -14.61 21.54 7.44
N VAL A 49 -14.89 20.32 6.94
CA VAL A 49 -15.87 19.98 5.87
C VAL A 49 -15.41 20.17 4.40
N ASN A 50 -15.57 19.09 3.62
CA ASN A 50 -15.16 18.95 2.21
C ASN A 50 -16.08 19.63 1.17
N ILE A 51 -16.46 20.91 1.36
CA ILE A 51 -16.99 21.75 0.25
C ILE A 51 -16.46 23.18 0.38
N VAL A 52 -15.55 23.58 -0.50
CA VAL A 52 -14.98 24.94 -0.55
C VAL A 52 -15.54 25.70 -1.75
N CYS A 53 -16.32 26.77 -1.51
CA CYS A 53 -16.84 27.62 -2.58
C CYS A 53 -15.82 28.63 -3.14
N HIS A 54 -14.72 28.89 -2.43
CA HIS A 54 -13.60 29.73 -2.90
C HIS A 54 -12.27 29.22 -2.33
N SER A 55 -11.44 28.58 -3.16
CA SER A 55 -10.02 28.38 -2.87
C SER A 55 -9.20 29.39 -3.67
N ASN A 56 -8.22 30.02 -3.02
CA ASN A 56 -7.26 30.88 -3.70
C ASN A 56 -6.00 30.02 -3.96
N SER A 57 -5.73 29.69 -5.21
CA SER A 57 -4.68 28.75 -5.60
C SER A 57 -3.28 29.28 -5.32
N ASN A 58 -2.40 28.43 -4.77
CA ASN A 58 -1.01 28.20 -5.23
C ASN A 58 -0.20 27.38 -4.20
N ALA A 59 -0.24 26.05 -4.30
CA ALA A 59 0.70 25.16 -3.64
C ALA A 59 0.72 23.76 -4.30
N ASN A 60 1.54 23.59 -5.35
CA ASN A 60 1.80 22.27 -5.96
C ASN A 60 2.85 21.52 -5.11
N LYS A 61 2.59 21.38 -3.81
CA LYS A 61 3.48 20.80 -2.80
C LYS A 61 2.74 19.75 -1.99
N ILE A 62 3.46 18.73 -1.56
CA ILE A 62 2.94 17.72 -0.64
C ILE A 62 2.78 18.35 0.75
N VAL A 63 1.72 17.99 1.46
CA VAL A 63 1.49 18.38 2.86
C VAL A 63 1.65 17.14 3.74
N GLU A 64 2.73 17.10 4.51
CA GLU A 64 3.16 15.91 5.28
C GLU A 64 3.23 16.18 6.80
N LYS A 65 3.23 15.12 7.61
CA LYS A 65 3.83 15.13 8.96
C LYS A 65 4.49 13.79 9.35
N PRO A 66 5.47 13.83 10.28
CA PRO A 66 6.06 12.64 10.86
C PRO A 66 5.07 11.88 11.77
N LEU A 67 5.24 10.55 11.85
CA LEU A 67 4.38 9.63 12.60
C LEU A 67 5.12 9.05 13.82
N ARG A 68 4.45 8.95 14.97
CA ARG A 68 5.03 8.46 16.24
C ARG A 68 4.08 7.49 16.94
N PHE A 69 4.25 6.19 16.71
CA PHE A 69 3.38 5.13 17.26
C PHE A 69 3.71 4.77 18.73
N PRO A 70 2.88 5.11 19.74
CA PRO A 70 3.21 4.93 21.17
C PRO A 70 2.46 3.76 21.83
N ASN A 71 1.70 3.00 21.05
CA ASN A 71 1.19 1.67 21.43
C ASN A 71 2.15 0.55 20.96
N LEU A 72 3.29 0.89 20.36
CA LEU A 72 4.20 -0.07 19.77
C LEU A 72 4.87 -0.90 20.87
N LEU A 73 4.62 -2.20 20.86
CA LEU A 73 5.33 -3.13 21.75
C LEU A 73 6.78 -3.32 21.24
N PRO A 74 7.79 -3.41 22.13
CA PRO A 74 9.14 -3.80 21.74
C PRO A 74 9.12 -5.15 21.01
N SER A 75 9.96 -5.32 19.99
CA SER A 75 10.17 -6.65 19.39
C SER A 75 10.82 -7.58 20.41
N ALA A 76 10.54 -8.89 20.29
CA ALA A 76 11.18 -9.91 21.12
C ALA A 76 12.65 -10.18 20.72
N SER A 77 13.09 -9.63 19.58
CA SER A 77 14.50 -9.55 19.18
C SER A 77 14.99 -8.10 19.29
N ASP A 78 16.13 -7.89 19.96
CA ASP A 78 16.74 -6.57 20.09
C ASP A 78 16.99 -5.92 18.72
N SER A 79 16.56 -4.67 18.60
CA SER A 79 17.00 -3.74 17.55
C SER A 79 17.06 -2.33 18.15
N GLU A 80 18.23 -1.70 18.09
CA GLU A 80 18.56 -0.49 18.86
C GLU A 80 17.94 0.81 18.29
N VAL A 81 17.06 0.69 17.30
CA VAL A 81 16.49 1.82 16.54
C VAL A 81 15.25 2.36 17.25
N SER A 82 15.27 3.64 17.63
CA SER A 82 14.08 4.30 18.20
C SER A 82 13.03 4.57 17.13
N ILE A 83 11.76 4.61 17.55
CA ILE A 83 10.65 5.12 16.72
C ILE A 83 10.92 6.59 16.32
N ASP A 84 11.70 7.31 17.13
CA ASP A 84 12.10 8.69 16.88
C ASP A 84 13.24 8.82 15.84
N ASP A 85 13.96 7.75 15.51
CA ASP A 85 15.08 7.75 14.56
C ASP A 85 14.64 7.47 13.11
N LEU A 86 13.49 6.83 12.94
CA LEU A 86 12.88 6.51 11.65
C LEU A 86 11.83 7.57 11.30
N ALA A 87 12.09 8.41 10.29
CA ALA A 87 11.13 9.44 9.91
C ALA A 87 10.01 8.90 9.02
N HIS A 88 9.20 8.03 9.63
CA HIS A 88 7.88 7.65 9.13
C HIS A 88 7.04 8.91 8.88
N ARG A 89 6.41 9.04 7.72
CA ARG A 89 5.61 10.20 7.29
C ARG A 89 4.24 9.74 6.76
N ALA A 90 3.24 10.60 6.87
CA ALA A 90 2.01 10.52 6.08
C ALA A 90 1.67 11.90 5.53
N GLY A 91 0.98 11.94 4.38
CA GLY A 91 0.64 13.22 3.76
C GLY A 91 -0.35 13.13 2.60
N TYR A 92 -0.60 14.30 2.02
CA TYR A 92 -1.47 14.48 0.86
C TYR A 92 -0.75 15.24 -0.26
N TYR A 93 -0.89 14.76 -1.49
CA TYR A 93 -0.49 15.47 -2.70
C TYR A 93 -1.71 15.98 -3.49
N PRO A 94 -1.82 17.29 -3.77
CA PRO A 94 -2.82 17.82 -4.69
C PRO A 94 -2.47 17.49 -6.15
N ILE A 95 -3.32 16.73 -6.85
CA ILE A 95 -3.06 16.27 -8.22
C ILE A 95 -3.21 17.45 -9.19
N GLN A 96 -2.12 17.83 -9.89
CA GLN A 96 -2.07 19.03 -10.74
C GLN A 96 -3.08 19.03 -11.90
N HIS A 97 -3.44 17.85 -12.41
CA HIS A 97 -4.37 17.67 -13.53
C HIS A 97 -5.73 17.09 -13.07
N SER A 98 -6.20 17.59 -11.94
CA SER A 98 -7.52 17.32 -11.36
C SER A 98 -8.32 18.61 -11.10
N HIS A 99 -9.62 18.49 -10.82
CA HIS A 99 -10.45 19.60 -10.38
C HIS A 99 -10.29 19.91 -8.89
N ASN A 100 -10.24 18.90 -8.02
CA ASN A 100 -9.92 19.04 -6.59
C ASN A 100 -9.47 17.71 -5.95
N ALA A 101 -8.70 16.88 -6.66
CA ALA A 101 -8.26 15.59 -6.13
C ALA A 101 -6.99 15.69 -5.28
N ARG A 102 -6.93 14.88 -4.23
CA ARG A 102 -5.79 14.74 -3.34
C ARG A 102 -5.50 13.26 -3.10
N MET A 103 -4.26 12.87 -3.38
CA MET A 103 -3.76 11.51 -3.18
C MET A 103 -3.11 11.42 -1.80
N PHE A 104 -3.54 10.46 -1.00
CA PHE A 104 -2.97 10.11 0.30
C PHE A 104 -1.85 9.08 0.14
N TYR A 105 -0.86 9.14 1.03
CA TYR A 105 0.20 8.15 1.11
C TYR A 105 0.81 8.06 2.52
N PHE A 106 1.39 6.90 2.81
CA PHE A 106 2.36 6.69 3.90
C PHE A 106 3.77 6.52 3.33
N PHE A 107 4.78 6.98 4.07
CA PHE A 107 6.18 6.71 3.78
C PHE A 107 6.90 6.23 5.05
N PHE A 108 7.78 5.25 4.92
CA PHE A 108 8.56 4.68 6.03
C PHE A 108 10.03 4.58 5.63
N GLU A 109 10.92 5.23 6.39
CA GLU A 109 12.36 5.11 6.17
C GLU A 109 12.87 3.71 6.51
N SER A 110 13.92 3.26 5.81
CA SER A 110 14.53 1.96 6.06
C SER A 110 15.06 1.84 7.49
N ARG A 111 14.77 0.71 8.15
CA ARG A 111 15.37 0.27 9.42
C ARG A 111 16.89 0.03 9.33
N ASN A 112 17.47 0.02 8.13
CA ASN A 112 18.90 -0.16 7.89
C ASN A 112 19.59 1.13 7.41
N SER A 113 19.15 1.73 6.29
CA SER A 113 19.81 2.92 5.73
C SER A 113 18.91 3.74 4.78
N LYS A 114 18.97 5.07 4.90
CA LYS A 114 18.24 5.99 3.98
C LYS A 114 18.69 5.89 2.52
N LYS A 115 19.86 5.28 2.24
CA LYS A 115 20.35 5.00 0.88
C LYS A 115 19.80 3.70 0.29
N ASP A 116 19.04 2.92 1.07
CA ASP A 116 18.42 1.70 0.58
C ASP A 116 17.33 2.04 -0.45
N PRO A 117 16.96 1.13 -1.36
CA PRO A 117 16.01 1.42 -2.42
C PRO A 117 14.69 2.01 -1.92
N VAL A 118 14.11 2.95 -2.67
CA VAL A 118 12.72 3.37 -2.45
C VAL A 118 11.81 2.37 -3.13
N VAL A 119 10.84 1.82 -2.40
CA VAL A 119 9.89 0.83 -2.91
C VAL A 119 8.49 1.39 -2.72
N ILE A 120 7.85 1.85 -3.80
CA ILE A 120 6.42 2.18 -3.74
C ILE A 120 5.61 0.89 -3.75
N TRP A 121 4.51 0.84 -3.00
CA TRP A 121 3.53 -0.22 -3.03
C TRP A 121 2.16 0.31 -3.44
N LEU A 122 1.52 -0.41 -4.36
CA LEU A 122 0.20 -0.12 -4.92
C LEU A 122 -0.74 -1.32 -4.70
N THR A 123 -1.69 -1.25 -3.78
CA THR A 123 -2.73 -2.31 -3.71
C THR A 123 -3.71 -2.18 -4.88
N GLY A 124 -4.31 -3.30 -5.28
CA GLY A 124 -5.11 -3.44 -6.50
C GLY A 124 -6.60 -3.16 -6.35
N GLY A 125 -7.43 -4.20 -6.52
CA GLY A 125 -8.90 -4.12 -6.52
C GLY A 125 -9.55 -4.30 -7.91
N PRO A 126 -9.63 -3.27 -8.77
CA PRO A 126 -9.13 -1.90 -8.57
C PRO A 126 -9.91 -1.13 -7.52
N GLY A 127 -9.24 -0.18 -6.85
CA GLY A 127 -9.81 0.69 -5.84
C GLY A 127 -9.53 0.29 -4.38
N CYS A 128 -8.61 -0.65 -4.13
CA CYS A 128 -8.26 -1.12 -2.78
C CYS A 128 -7.09 -0.34 -2.18
N SER A 129 -7.16 -0.06 -0.88
CA SER A 129 -6.22 0.83 -0.20
C SER A 129 -4.83 0.23 0.04
N SER A 130 -3.80 1.06 0.10
CA SER A 130 -2.43 0.61 0.33
C SER A 130 -2.09 0.39 1.81
N GLU A 131 -2.93 0.87 2.76
CA GLU A 131 -2.82 0.54 4.18
C GLU A 131 -3.02 -0.95 4.49
N LEU A 132 -3.71 -1.69 3.62
CA LEU A 132 -3.82 -3.15 3.67
C LEU A 132 -2.42 -3.78 3.85
N ALA A 133 -1.49 -3.38 2.99
CA ALA A 133 -0.13 -3.88 3.01
C ALA A 133 0.73 -3.31 4.15
N VAL A 134 0.47 -2.06 4.56
CA VAL A 134 1.12 -1.41 5.72
C VAL A 134 0.91 -2.21 7.02
N PHE A 135 -0.27 -2.79 7.22
CA PHE A 135 -0.67 -3.38 8.51
C PHE A 135 -0.86 -4.91 8.51
N TYR A 136 -0.96 -5.57 7.36
CA TYR A 136 -1.18 -7.03 7.29
C TYR A 136 -0.07 -7.80 6.56
N GLU A 137 0.67 -7.15 5.66
CA GLU A 137 1.61 -7.81 4.75
C GLU A 137 3.08 -7.49 5.08
N ASN A 138 3.63 -6.48 4.40
CA ASN A 138 5.05 -6.17 4.28
C ASN A 138 5.44 -4.85 4.94
N GLY A 139 4.49 -4.08 5.47
CA GLY A 139 4.78 -2.83 6.19
C GLY A 139 5.48 -3.05 7.53
N PRO A 140 5.97 -1.97 8.16
CA PRO A 140 6.75 -2.03 9.40
C PRO A 140 5.99 -2.60 10.61
N PHE A 141 4.65 -2.62 10.58
CA PHE A 141 3.82 -2.97 11.74
C PHE A 141 2.75 -4.00 11.41
N LYS A 142 2.23 -4.67 12.45
CA LYS A 142 0.98 -5.46 12.38
C LYS A 142 0.01 -5.01 13.45
N ILE A 143 -1.29 -5.08 13.17
CA ILE A 143 -2.35 -4.83 14.16
C ILE A 143 -2.63 -6.13 14.92
N ALA A 144 -2.44 -6.11 16.25
CA ALA A 144 -2.78 -7.23 17.12
C ALA A 144 -4.25 -7.15 17.61
N ASP A 145 -4.82 -8.27 18.05
CA ASP A 145 -6.24 -8.41 18.47
C ASP A 145 -6.71 -7.39 19.53
N ASN A 146 -5.77 -6.83 20.31
CA ASN A 146 -6.01 -5.81 21.33
C ASN A 146 -5.97 -4.36 20.78
N MET A 147 -5.92 -4.19 19.46
CA MET A 147 -5.75 -2.92 18.73
C MET A 147 -4.46 -2.16 19.08
N SER A 148 -3.41 -2.87 19.53
CA SER A 148 -2.04 -2.35 19.57
C SER A 148 -1.30 -2.64 18.26
N LEU A 149 -0.29 -1.82 17.96
CA LEU A 149 0.64 -2.09 16.88
C LEU A 149 1.83 -2.88 17.44
N VAL A 150 2.29 -3.87 16.69
CA VAL A 150 3.51 -4.63 16.97
C VAL A 150 4.45 -4.52 15.78
N TRP A 151 5.76 -4.65 15.99
CA TRP A 151 6.71 -4.68 14.89
C TRP A 151 6.45 -5.87 13.95
N ASN A 152 6.53 -5.62 12.65
CA ASN A 152 6.65 -6.69 11.67
C ASN A 152 8.13 -7.11 11.60
N ASP A 153 8.45 -8.28 12.14
CA ASP A 153 9.81 -8.83 12.10
C ASP A 153 10.25 -9.24 10.67
N TYR A 154 9.33 -9.21 9.70
CA TYR A 154 9.61 -9.44 8.28
C TYR A 154 9.19 -8.28 7.37
N GLY A 155 8.99 -7.08 7.93
CA GLY A 155 8.68 -5.88 7.15
C GLY A 155 9.79 -5.56 6.13
N TRP A 156 9.39 -5.19 4.91
CA TRP A 156 10.30 -4.88 3.80
C TRP A 156 11.15 -3.62 4.06
N ASP A 157 10.70 -2.78 5.00
CA ASP A 157 11.43 -1.62 5.51
C ASP A 157 12.75 -2.00 6.20
N LYS A 158 12.99 -3.29 6.49
CA LYS A 158 14.32 -3.77 6.90
C LYS A 158 15.41 -3.61 5.83
N VAL A 159 15.05 -3.41 4.55
CA VAL A 159 15.98 -3.31 3.41
C VAL A 159 15.58 -2.27 2.37
N SER A 160 14.62 -1.38 2.67
CA SER A 160 14.09 -0.39 1.72
C SER A 160 13.37 0.76 2.42
N ASN A 161 13.21 1.89 1.73
CA ASN A 161 12.34 2.98 2.14
C ASN A 161 10.97 2.77 1.47
N LEU A 162 9.92 2.47 2.24
CA LEU A 162 8.61 2.07 1.71
C LEU A 162 7.69 3.28 1.47
N LEU A 163 6.97 3.29 0.35
CA LEU A 163 6.01 4.34 -0.02
C LEU A 163 4.66 3.72 -0.39
N TYR A 164 3.66 3.79 0.47
CA TYR A 164 2.33 3.21 0.23
C TYR A 164 1.37 4.28 -0.24
N VAL A 165 0.76 4.12 -1.42
CA VAL A 165 -0.08 5.18 -2.03
C VAL A 165 -1.49 4.69 -2.29
N ASP A 166 -2.47 5.45 -1.83
CA ASP A 166 -3.89 5.17 -2.10
C ASP A 166 -4.28 5.68 -3.48
N GLN A 167 -4.59 4.77 -4.40
CA GLN A 167 -4.86 5.13 -5.79
C GLN A 167 -5.90 4.19 -6.43
N PRO A 168 -6.59 4.65 -7.49
CA PRO A 168 -6.71 6.06 -7.92
C PRO A 168 -7.56 6.91 -6.94
N THR A 169 -7.86 8.15 -7.32
CA THR A 169 -8.78 9.05 -6.62
C THR A 169 -10.09 8.33 -6.24
N GLY A 170 -10.43 8.28 -4.95
CA GLY A 170 -11.59 7.56 -4.42
C GLY A 170 -11.28 6.20 -3.78
N THR A 171 -10.00 5.81 -3.69
CA THR A 171 -9.49 4.68 -2.89
C THR A 171 -9.13 5.14 -1.47
N GLY A 172 -9.49 4.36 -0.44
CA GLY A 172 -9.04 4.57 0.95
C GLY A 172 -9.25 6.00 1.47
N PHE A 173 -8.17 6.73 1.71
CA PHE A 173 -8.15 8.14 2.12
C PHE A 173 -7.91 9.12 0.96
N SER A 174 -7.61 8.68 -0.26
CA SER A 174 -7.50 9.54 -1.45
C SER A 174 -8.87 10.01 -1.95
N TYR A 175 -9.09 11.32 -2.07
CA TYR A 175 -10.41 11.90 -2.34
C TYR A 175 -10.42 13.01 -3.40
N SER A 176 -11.59 13.27 -3.96
CA SER A 176 -11.92 14.55 -4.63
C SER A 176 -13.35 14.97 -4.27
N THR A 177 -13.63 16.27 -4.36
CA THR A 177 -15.00 16.80 -4.32
C THR A 177 -15.68 16.82 -5.69
N ASP A 178 -14.98 16.45 -6.77
CA ASP A 178 -15.52 16.41 -8.13
C ASP A 178 -15.47 14.98 -8.72
N LYS A 179 -16.60 14.50 -9.25
CA LYS A 179 -16.71 13.16 -9.83
C LYS A 179 -15.94 12.98 -11.13
N ARG A 180 -15.49 14.06 -11.77
CA ARG A 180 -14.67 14.03 -12.99
C ARG A 180 -13.21 13.64 -12.73
N ASP A 181 -12.79 13.64 -11.46
CA ASP A 181 -11.44 13.23 -11.06
C ASP A 181 -11.29 11.72 -10.81
N ILE A 182 -12.40 10.96 -10.89
CA ILE A 182 -12.37 9.49 -10.86
C ILE A 182 -11.77 9.00 -12.18
N ARG A 183 -10.74 8.15 -12.09
CA ARG A 183 -10.07 7.60 -13.28
C ARG A 183 -10.80 6.36 -13.82
N HIS A 184 -10.63 6.12 -15.11
CA HIS A 184 -11.35 5.12 -15.91
C HIS A 184 -10.43 4.23 -16.77
N ASP A 185 -9.13 4.51 -16.75
CA ASP A 185 -8.06 3.81 -17.44
C ASP A 185 -6.73 4.05 -16.69
N GLU A 186 -5.72 3.18 -16.91
CA GLU A 186 -4.42 3.36 -16.28
C GLU A 186 -3.58 4.47 -16.94
N GLU A 187 -4.02 5.09 -18.04
CA GLU A 187 -3.40 6.33 -18.52
C GLU A 187 -3.65 7.47 -17.54
N GLY A 188 -4.90 7.63 -17.06
CA GLY A 188 -5.21 8.55 -15.97
C GLY A 188 -4.45 8.22 -14.68
N VAL A 189 -4.45 6.95 -14.26
CA VAL A 189 -3.79 6.52 -13.01
C VAL A 189 -2.27 6.69 -13.07
N SER A 190 -1.63 6.31 -14.17
CA SER A 190 -0.17 6.41 -14.33
C SER A 190 0.32 7.85 -14.40
N ASN A 191 -0.47 8.77 -14.95
CA ASN A 191 -0.16 10.20 -14.92
C ASN A 191 -0.28 10.77 -13.51
N ASP A 192 -1.36 10.47 -12.77
CA ASP A 192 -1.53 10.94 -11.38
C ASP A 192 -0.39 10.46 -10.46
N LEU A 193 0.02 9.19 -10.62
CA LEU A 193 1.13 8.59 -9.86
C LEU A 193 2.50 9.14 -10.29
N TYR A 194 2.67 9.51 -11.57
CA TYR A 194 3.89 10.17 -12.05
C TYR A 194 4.01 11.59 -11.50
N ASP A 195 2.95 12.40 -11.61
CA ASP A 195 2.87 13.74 -11.03
C ASP A 195 3.17 13.72 -9.52
N PHE A 196 2.69 12.67 -8.82
CA PHE A 196 2.98 12.45 -7.41
C PHE A 196 4.46 12.15 -7.13
N LEU A 197 5.09 11.21 -7.84
CA LEU A 197 6.52 10.94 -7.64
C LEU A 197 7.40 12.16 -7.96
N GLN A 198 7.04 12.93 -8.98
CA GLN A 198 7.71 14.17 -9.33
C GLN A 198 7.63 15.19 -8.17
N ALA A 199 6.50 15.29 -7.48
CA ALA A 199 6.37 16.09 -6.27
C ALA A 199 7.10 15.49 -5.06
N PHE A 200 7.11 14.16 -4.93
CA PHE A 200 7.74 13.45 -3.80
C PHE A 200 9.26 13.61 -3.82
N PHE A 201 9.91 13.32 -4.94
CA PHE A 201 11.36 13.51 -5.09
C PHE A 201 11.78 14.99 -5.14
N ALA A 202 10.84 15.92 -5.38
CA ALA A 202 11.09 17.36 -5.26
C ALA A 202 11.05 17.89 -3.81
N GLU A 203 10.29 17.24 -2.92
CA GLU A 203 10.26 17.57 -1.48
C GLU A 203 11.33 16.77 -0.68
N HIS A 204 11.62 15.53 -1.09
CA HIS A 204 12.67 14.67 -0.52
C HIS A 204 13.77 14.32 -1.56
N PRO A 205 14.60 15.29 -1.99
CA PRO A 205 15.64 15.07 -3.00
C PRO A 205 16.72 14.09 -2.55
N GLU A 206 16.86 13.79 -1.25
CA GLU A 206 17.81 12.79 -0.74
C GLU A 206 17.54 11.36 -1.21
N TYR A 207 16.34 11.06 -1.73
CA TYR A 207 15.98 9.74 -2.27
C TYR A 207 15.96 9.67 -3.80
N ALA A 208 16.12 10.79 -4.52
CA ALA A 208 15.99 10.83 -5.97
C ALA A 208 17.07 10.01 -6.71
N GLU A 209 18.24 9.85 -6.08
CA GLU A 209 19.37 9.06 -6.59
C GLU A 209 19.31 7.57 -6.17
N ASN A 210 18.37 7.18 -5.29
CA ASN A 210 18.23 5.78 -4.86
C ASN A 210 17.63 4.94 -6.00
N ASP A 211 17.90 3.63 -6.02
CA ASP A 211 17.11 2.71 -6.85
C ASP A 211 15.64 2.76 -6.40
N PHE A 212 14.73 2.90 -7.36
CA PHE A 212 13.30 3.00 -7.15
C PHE A 212 12.57 1.81 -7.77
N PHE A 213 11.74 1.14 -6.98
CA PHE A 213 10.97 -0.03 -7.38
C PHE A 213 9.47 0.27 -7.27
N ILE A 214 8.73 0.19 -8.38
CA ILE A 214 7.26 0.18 -8.36
C ILE A 214 6.79 -1.23 -8.06
N THR A 215 6.32 -1.43 -6.83
CA THR A 215 5.70 -2.68 -6.41
C THR A 215 4.22 -2.48 -6.08
N GLY A 216 3.55 -3.57 -5.74
CA GLY A 216 2.12 -3.58 -5.50
C GLY A 216 1.55 -4.97 -5.68
N GLU A 217 0.23 -5.03 -5.76
CA GLU A 217 -0.52 -6.28 -5.85
C GLU A 217 -1.82 -6.16 -6.66
N SER A 218 -2.24 -7.28 -7.23
CA SER A 218 -3.60 -7.53 -7.67
C SER A 218 -3.98 -6.86 -8.99
N TYR A 219 -4.87 -5.88 -8.97
CA TYR A 219 -5.04 -5.01 -10.13
C TYR A 219 -3.79 -4.13 -10.39
N ALA A 220 -2.82 -4.10 -9.46
CA ALA A 220 -1.50 -3.54 -9.77
C ALA A 220 -0.74 -4.31 -10.86
N GLY A 221 -1.13 -5.54 -11.20
CA GLY A 221 -0.69 -6.18 -12.45
C GLY A 221 -1.03 -5.38 -13.73
N HIS A 222 -2.00 -4.45 -13.66
CA HIS A 222 -2.27 -3.43 -14.68
C HIS A 222 -1.61 -2.09 -14.35
N TYR A 223 -1.72 -1.62 -13.09
CA TYR A 223 -1.14 -0.33 -12.69
C TYR A 223 0.38 -0.27 -12.88
N ILE A 224 1.11 -1.33 -12.52
CA ILE A 224 2.57 -1.38 -12.53
C ILE A 224 3.11 -1.25 -13.96
N PRO A 225 2.71 -2.05 -14.98
CA PRO A 225 3.15 -1.84 -16.36
C PRO A 225 2.78 -0.47 -16.96
N ALA A 226 1.59 0.06 -16.66
CA ALA A 226 1.17 1.37 -17.17
C ALA A 226 1.99 2.52 -16.56
N PHE A 227 2.18 2.49 -15.24
CA PHE A 227 2.97 3.47 -14.49
C PHE A 227 4.46 3.35 -14.81
N ALA A 228 4.97 2.13 -14.97
CA ALA A 228 6.31 1.84 -15.50
C ALA A 228 6.57 2.55 -16.82
N ALA A 229 5.70 2.31 -17.81
CA ALA A 229 5.83 2.92 -19.12
C ALA A 229 5.70 4.46 -19.07
N ARG A 230 4.87 5.02 -18.17
CA ARG A 230 4.76 6.48 -18.00
C ARG A 230 6.03 7.11 -17.45
N VAL A 231 6.64 6.51 -16.42
CA VAL A 231 7.87 7.05 -15.81
C VAL A 231 9.07 6.85 -16.74
N HIS A 232 9.17 5.70 -17.41
CA HIS A 232 10.21 5.45 -18.42
C HIS A 232 10.16 6.50 -19.54
N ARG A 233 8.99 6.74 -20.15
CA ARG A 233 8.82 7.81 -21.16
C ARG A 233 9.20 9.20 -20.62
N GLY A 234 8.85 9.50 -19.36
CA GLY A 234 9.23 10.75 -18.70
C GLY A 234 10.75 10.89 -18.54
N ASN A 235 11.44 9.83 -18.14
CA ASN A 235 12.90 9.76 -18.05
C ASN A 235 13.59 9.98 -19.41
N GLU A 236 13.10 9.33 -20.48
CA GLU A 236 13.61 9.51 -21.85
C GLU A 236 13.43 10.96 -22.33
N ALA A 237 12.23 11.50 -22.15
CA ALA A 237 11.86 12.88 -22.53
C ALA A 237 12.52 13.95 -21.65
N LYS A 238 13.11 13.55 -20.50
CA LYS A 238 13.69 14.42 -19.46
C LYS A 238 12.64 15.36 -18.85
N GLU A 239 11.46 14.82 -18.63
CA GLU A 239 10.38 15.44 -17.87
C GLU A 239 10.73 15.40 -16.36
N GLY A 240 10.92 16.57 -15.76
CA GLY A 240 11.11 16.71 -14.31
C GLY A 240 12.41 16.09 -13.77
N ILE A 241 12.29 15.46 -12.60
CA ILE A 241 13.35 14.71 -11.92
C ILE A 241 13.44 13.30 -12.52
N HIS A 242 14.66 12.85 -12.82
CA HIS A 242 14.91 11.50 -13.31
C HIS A 242 14.72 10.47 -12.18
N ILE A 243 14.00 9.37 -12.45
CA ILE A 243 13.66 8.35 -11.46
C ILE A 243 14.33 7.02 -11.85
N ASN A 244 15.31 6.55 -11.06
CA ASN A 244 16.09 5.34 -11.36
C ASN A 244 15.29 4.04 -11.10
N LEU A 245 14.65 3.47 -12.11
CA LEU A 245 13.41 2.70 -11.92
C LEU A 245 13.44 1.18 -12.25
N LYS A 246 12.61 0.38 -11.54
CA LYS A 246 12.40 -1.11 -11.54
C LYS A 246 10.93 -1.47 -11.11
N TYR A 247 10.42 -2.72 -11.22
CA TYR A 247 8.94 -3.06 -11.15
C TYR A 247 8.52 -4.47 -10.59
N TYR A 248 7.37 -4.71 -9.85
CA TYR A 248 6.44 -5.95 -9.77
C TYR A 248 5.53 -6.22 -8.51
N ASP A 249 4.48 -7.12 -8.35
CA ASP A 249 3.69 -8.17 -9.12
C ASP A 249 2.33 -8.59 -8.38
N ILE A 250 2.12 -9.90 -8.06
CA ILE A 250 1.28 -10.68 -7.08
C ILE A 250 -0.28 -10.74 -7.05
N ARG A 251 -0.85 -11.92 -6.63
CA ARG A 251 -2.31 -12.27 -6.45
C ARG A 251 -2.67 -13.66 -5.81
N LYS A 252 -3.89 -13.83 -5.19
CA LYS A 252 -4.72 -15.05 -4.81
C LYS A 252 -6.20 -14.82 -4.31
N LYS A 253 -6.70 -15.65 -3.36
CA LYS A 253 -8.10 -16.05 -3.00
C LYS A 253 -8.09 -16.98 -1.74
N CYS A 254 -9.13 -17.11 -0.89
CA CYS A 254 -10.26 -16.19 -0.60
C CYS A 254 -11.07 -16.49 0.70
N ASP A 255 -11.24 -15.51 1.60
CA ASP A 255 -12.34 -15.32 2.58
C ASP A 255 -13.11 -14.00 2.32
N GLY A 256 -14.41 -13.92 2.64
CA GLY A 256 -15.27 -12.80 2.26
C GLY A 256 -15.37 -12.60 0.73
N SER A 257 -15.67 -11.38 0.27
CA SER A 257 -15.70 -11.03 -1.16
C SER A 257 -14.34 -10.64 -1.74
N LEU A 258 -13.42 -10.17 -0.89
CA LEU A 258 -12.12 -9.58 -1.23
C LEU A 258 -10.93 -10.38 -0.70
N CYS A 259 -11.21 -11.61 -0.26
CA CYS A 259 -10.27 -12.69 -0.07
C CYS A 259 -9.51 -12.80 1.26
N TYR A 260 -9.64 -11.85 2.20
CA TYR A 260 -9.10 -11.93 3.56
C TYR A 260 -10.00 -11.14 4.55
N ASP A 261 -9.93 -11.45 5.86
CA ASP A 261 -10.63 -10.65 6.89
C ASP A 261 -9.90 -9.34 7.18
N PHE A 262 -10.27 -8.29 6.45
CA PHE A 262 -9.77 -6.93 6.68
C PHE A 262 -10.54 -6.18 7.78
N SER A 263 -11.51 -6.79 8.47
CA SER A 263 -12.43 -6.06 9.35
C SER A 263 -11.72 -5.40 10.55
N ASN A 264 -10.60 -5.94 11.02
CA ASN A 264 -9.80 -5.31 12.08
C ASN A 264 -9.06 -4.05 11.57
N MET A 265 -8.61 -4.04 10.31
CA MET A 265 -8.10 -2.84 9.65
C MET A 265 -9.21 -1.80 9.47
N GLU A 266 -10.37 -2.21 8.96
CA GLU A 266 -11.51 -1.31 8.74
C GLU A 266 -12.00 -0.67 10.04
N LYS A 267 -12.05 -1.43 11.15
CA LYS A 267 -12.34 -0.91 12.50
C LYS A 267 -11.28 0.08 12.97
N PHE A 268 -10.00 -0.21 12.74
CA PHE A 268 -8.89 0.67 13.12
C PHE A 268 -8.90 1.98 12.35
N LEU A 269 -8.98 1.92 11.02
CA LEU A 269 -8.90 3.10 10.14
C LEU A 269 -10.19 3.91 10.09
N ASN A 270 -11.35 3.35 10.47
CA ASN A 270 -12.58 4.12 10.68
C ASN A 270 -12.77 4.68 12.09
N ASP A 271 -11.99 4.25 13.08
CA ASP A 271 -12.07 4.82 14.43
C ASP A 271 -11.82 6.33 14.35
N LYS A 272 -12.74 7.14 14.90
CA LYS A 272 -12.66 8.60 14.77
C LYS A 272 -11.40 9.17 15.43
N SER A 273 -10.83 8.49 16.43
CA SER A 273 -9.60 8.91 17.08
C SER A 273 -8.37 8.62 16.19
N VAL A 274 -8.37 7.52 15.43
CA VAL A 274 -7.36 7.21 14.40
C VAL A 274 -7.49 8.14 13.19
N ARG A 275 -8.70 8.42 12.69
CA ARG A 275 -8.90 9.35 11.57
C ARG A 275 -8.48 10.78 11.88
N ASN A 276 -8.81 11.26 13.07
CA ASN A 276 -8.31 12.55 13.57
C ASN A 276 -6.77 12.56 13.67
N ALA A 277 -6.15 11.43 14.00
CA ALA A 277 -4.69 11.27 14.03
C ALA A 277 -4.05 11.32 12.63
N LEU A 278 -4.66 10.68 11.62
CA LEU A 278 -4.14 10.67 10.26
C LEU A 278 -4.39 11.99 9.49
N GLY A 279 -5.10 12.95 10.09
CA GLY A 279 -5.42 14.25 9.46
C GLY A 279 -6.43 14.15 8.31
N VAL A 280 -7.15 13.02 8.20
CA VAL A 280 -8.10 12.73 7.11
C VAL A 280 -9.51 13.28 7.36
N GLY A 281 -9.75 13.85 8.55
CA GLY A 281 -11.04 14.40 8.95
C GLY A 281 -12.14 13.34 9.05
N ASP A 282 -13.36 13.71 8.67
CA ASP A 282 -14.55 12.83 8.66
C ASP A 282 -14.66 11.96 7.39
N ILE A 283 -13.58 11.75 6.63
CA ILE A 283 -13.56 10.76 5.53
C ILE A 283 -13.69 9.36 6.13
N ASP A 284 -14.73 8.61 5.76
CA ASP A 284 -14.85 7.19 6.12
C ASP A 284 -13.89 6.36 5.26
N PHE A 285 -13.07 5.53 5.91
CA PHE A 285 -12.14 4.63 5.24
C PHE A 285 -12.89 3.46 4.60
N VAL A 286 -12.62 3.21 3.32
CA VAL A 286 -13.12 2.02 2.59
C VAL A 286 -11.96 1.15 2.12
N SER A 287 -11.97 -0.13 2.50
CA SER A 287 -10.93 -1.10 2.14
C SER A 287 -10.79 -1.25 0.62
N CYS A 288 -11.91 -1.32 -0.09
CA CYS A 288 -11.98 -1.29 -1.55
C CYS A 288 -13.19 -0.50 -2.07
N SER A 289 -12.92 0.49 -2.92
CA SER A 289 -13.90 1.41 -3.48
C SER A 289 -14.68 0.80 -4.64
N SER A 290 -15.93 0.42 -4.39
CA SER A 290 -16.83 -0.14 -5.42
C SER A 290 -17.12 0.83 -6.58
N THR A 291 -16.97 2.14 -6.36
CA THR A 291 -17.10 3.15 -7.43
C THR A 291 -15.90 3.10 -8.38
N VAL A 292 -14.68 3.03 -7.84
CA VAL A 292 -13.46 2.85 -8.65
C VAL A 292 -13.47 1.51 -9.36
N TYR A 293 -13.89 0.44 -8.68
CA TYR A 293 -14.03 -0.89 -9.28
C TYR A 293 -14.91 -0.87 -10.53
N GLN A 294 -16.10 -0.25 -10.45
CA GLN A 294 -17.00 -0.11 -11.59
C GLN A 294 -16.47 0.86 -12.66
N ALA A 295 -15.72 1.90 -12.27
CA ALA A 295 -15.12 2.87 -13.19
C ALA A 295 -14.05 2.25 -14.11
N MET A 296 -13.27 1.28 -13.60
CA MET A 296 -12.17 0.60 -14.28
C MET A 296 -12.57 -0.73 -14.97
N LEU A 297 -13.84 -1.17 -14.85
CA LEU A 297 -14.29 -2.48 -15.35
C LEU A 297 -14.01 -2.75 -16.84
N VAL A 298 -13.93 -1.69 -17.66
CA VAL A 298 -13.67 -1.80 -19.11
C VAL A 298 -12.20 -2.10 -19.43
N ASP A 299 -11.29 -1.82 -18.50
CA ASP A 299 -9.84 -1.92 -18.72
C ASP A 299 -9.28 -3.31 -18.36
N TRP A 300 -10.02 -4.09 -17.56
CA TRP A 300 -9.71 -5.47 -17.16
C TRP A 300 -9.36 -6.41 -18.34
N MET A 301 -9.75 -6.05 -19.57
CA MET A 301 -9.49 -6.82 -20.80
C MET A 301 -8.42 -6.22 -21.73
N ARG A 302 -7.75 -5.12 -21.37
CA ARG A 302 -6.59 -4.62 -22.14
C ARG A 302 -5.37 -5.52 -21.93
N ASN A 303 -4.60 -5.76 -22.99
CA ASN A 303 -3.28 -6.37 -22.84
C ASN A 303 -2.23 -5.29 -22.59
N LEU A 304 -1.61 -5.31 -21.41
CA LEU A 304 -0.54 -4.41 -21.01
C LEU A 304 0.86 -5.08 -21.05
N GLU A 305 0.93 -6.39 -21.28
CA GLU A 305 2.20 -7.11 -21.48
C GLU A 305 2.96 -6.61 -22.72
N VAL A 306 2.27 -6.06 -23.72
CA VAL A 306 2.89 -5.46 -24.92
C VAL A 306 3.87 -4.32 -24.63
N GLY A 307 3.82 -3.71 -23.44
CA GLY A 307 4.78 -2.69 -23.01
C GLY A 307 6.08 -3.27 -22.42
N ILE A 308 6.10 -4.56 -22.08
CA ILE A 308 7.19 -5.20 -21.33
C ILE A 308 8.43 -5.51 -22.18
N PRO A 309 8.34 -6.04 -23.42
CA PRO A 309 9.52 -6.40 -24.21
C PRO A 309 10.52 -5.26 -24.41
N ALA A 310 10.05 -4.03 -24.60
CA ALA A 310 10.93 -2.85 -24.74
C ALA A 310 11.74 -2.59 -23.46
N LEU A 311 11.09 -2.68 -22.29
CA LEU A 311 11.75 -2.50 -20.99
C LEU A 311 12.82 -3.58 -20.75
N LEU A 312 12.54 -4.83 -21.15
CA LEU A 312 13.49 -5.94 -21.09
C LEU A 312 14.69 -5.74 -22.04
N ASP A 313 14.45 -5.32 -23.27
CA ASP A 313 15.49 -5.13 -24.28
C ASP A 313 16.38 -3.90 -23.98
N ASP A 314 15.86 -2.89 -23.27
CA ASP A 314 16.63 -1.80 -22.65
C ASP A 314 17.36 -2.22 -21.35
N GLY A 315 17.25 -3.48 -20.94
CA GLY A 315 17.98 -4.06 -19.81
C GLY A 315 17.36 -3.81 -18.43
N ILE A 316 16.08 -3.44 -18.35
CA ILE A 316 15.40 -3.24 -17.07
C ILE A 316 15.01 -4.61 -16.46
N SER A 317 15.66 -4.96 -15.36
CA SER A 317 15.48 -6.24 -14.65
C SER A 317 14.04 -6.46 -14.16
N LEU A 318 13.56 -7.70 -14.30
CA LEU A 318 12.14 -8.04 -14.22
C LEU A 318 11.90 -9.43 -13.58
N LEU A 319 11.57 -9.49 -12.28
CA LEU A 319 11.27 -10.72 -11.49
C LEU A 319 9.76 -10.93 -11.31
N VAL A 320 9.12 -11.72 -12.17
CA VAL A 320 7.74 -12.19 -11.93
C VAL A 320 7.77 -13.18 -10.77
N TYR A 321 6.87 -13.08 -9.79
CA TYR A 321 6.76 -14.07 -8.73
C TYR A 321 5.31 -14.40 -8.36
N ALA A 322 5.05 -15.68 -8.10
CA ALA A 322 3.70 -16.18 -7.90
C ALA A 322 3.64 -17.27 -6.82
N GLY A 323 2.68 -17.14 -5.89
CA GLY A 323 2.42 -18.14 -4.86
C GLY A 323 1.79 -19.41 -5.44
N GLU A 324 2.33 -20.57 -5.09
CA GLU A 324 2.03 -21.85 -5.76
C GLU A 324 0.53 -22.22 -5.80
N TYR A 325 -0.23 -22.03 -4.73
CA TYR A 325 -1.66 -22.38 -4.72
C TYR A 325 -2.58 -21.24 -5.24
N ASP A 326 -2.13 -20.42 -6.20
CA ASP A 326 -2.95 -19.34 -6.77
C ASP A 326 -4.00 -19.85 -7.78
N LEU A 327 -5.20 -19.24 -7.73
CA LEU A 327 -6.37 -19.48 -8.56
C LEU A 327 -6.90 -18.21 -9.29
N ILE A 328 -6.45 -16.99 -8.95
CA ILE A 328 -6.85 -15.76 -9.68
C ILE A 328 -5.75 -15.27 -10.63
N CYS A 329 -4.48 -15.44 -10.30
CA CYS A 329 -3.31 -15.17 -11.16
C CYS A 329 -2.35 -16.38 -11.19
N ASN A 330 -2.95 -17.58 -11.07
CA ASN A 330 -2.28 -18.89 -10.94
C ASN A 330 -0.87 -18.91 -11.57
N TRP A 331 0.13 -19.35 -10.80
CA TRP A 331 1.54 -19.34 -11.23
C TRP A 331 1.78 -19.99 -12.59
N LEU A 332 0.95 -20.97 -12.98
CA LEU A 332 0.98 -21.62 -14.29
C LEU A 332 0.55 -20.67 -15.42
N GLY A 333 -0.44 -19.80 -15.18
CA GLY A 333 -0.84 -18.71 -16.07
C GLY A 333 0.25 -17.63 -16.19
N ASN A 334 0.83 -17.21 -15.05
CA ASN A 334 1.95 -16.27 -15.05
C ASN A 334 3.17 -16.84 -15.78
N SER A 335 3.62 -18.04 -15.43
CA SER A 335 4.67 -18.77 -16.13
C SER A 335 4.40 -18.86 -17.63
N ARG A 336 3.17 -19.20 -18.05
CA ARG A 336 2.81 -19.30 -19.47
C ARG A 336 2.93 -17.99 -20.24
N TRP A 337 2.49 -16.85 -19.72
CA TRP A 337 2.67 -15.59 -20.45
C TRP A 337 4.14 -15.16 -20.46
N VAL A 338 4.87 -15.35 -19.36
CA VAL A 338 6.31 -15.04 -19.28
C VAL A 338 7.15 -15.87 -20.27
N HIS A 339 6.77 -17.13 -20.52
CA HIS A 339 7.41 -17.97 -21.55
C HIS A 339 6.96 -17.59 -22.98
N ALA A 340 5.74 -17.08 -23.15
CA ALA A 340 5.17 -16.75 -24.47
C ALA A 340 5.52 -15.34 -24.97
N MET A 341 5.80 -14.40 -24.06
CA MET A 341 6.19 -13.02 -24.33
C MET A 341 7.39 -12.95 -25.29
N GLU A 342 7.23 -12.25 -26.40
CA GLU A 342 8.26 -12.10 -27.43
C GLU A 342 9.21 -10.93 -27.10
N TRP A 343 10.43 -11.25 -26.66
CA TRP A 343 11.51 -10.30 -26.37
C TRP A 343 12.87 -10.90 -26.75
N SER A 344 13.95 -10.11 -26.77
CA SER A 344 15.23 -10.52 -27.37
C SER A 344 15.84 -11.81 -26.77
N GLY A 345 15.69 -12.03 -25.46
CA GLY A 345 16.19 -13.20 -24.73
C GLY A 345 15.18 -14.33 -24.48
N GLN A 346 14.02 -14.32 -25.14
CA GLN A 346 12.94 -15.29 -24.88
C GLN A 346 13.39 -16.75 -24.99
N LYS A 347 14.19 -17.11 -26.01
CA LYS A 347 14.55 -18.51 -26.29
C LYS A 347 15.48 -19.07 -25.23
N GLU A 348 16.42 -18.24 -24.79
CA GLU A 348 17.40 -18.51 -23.76
C GLU A 348 16.74 -18.54 -22.38
N PHE A 349 15.75 -17.67 -22.12
CA PHE A 349 14.89 -17.77 -20.95
C PHE A 349 14.10 -19.09 -20.93
N VAL A 350 13.44 -19.46 -22.03
CA VAL A 350 12.72 -20.74 -22.11
C VAL A 350 13.67 -21.92 -21.92
N ALA A 351 14.89 -21.86 -22.47
CA ALA A 351 15.90 -22.91 -22.36
C ALA A 351 16.64 -22.99 -21.01
N SER A 352 16.56 -21.98 -20.15
CA SER A 352 17.28 -21.98 -18.86
C SER A 352 16.74 -23.03 -17.87
N PRO A 353 17.57 -23.57 -16.96
CA PRO A 353 17.10 -24.49 -15.93
C PRO A 353 16.23 -23.75 -14.89
N GLU A 354 15.25 -24.45 -14.34
CA GLU A 354 14.67 -24.07 -13.05
C GLU A 354 15.65 -24.49 -11.94
N VAL A 355 15.88 -23.61 -10.97
CA VAL A 355 16.79 -23.84 -9.83
C VAL A 355 16.06 -23.60 -8.49
N PRO A 356 16.36 -24.37 -7.43
CA PRO A 356 15.80 -24.14 -6.10
C PRO A 356 16.13 -22.73 -5.57
N PHE A 357 15.10 -21.97 -5.21
CA PHE A 357 15.24 -20.74 -4.45
C PHE A 357 15.28 -21.11 -2.96
N THR A 358 16.46 -21.05 -2.35
CA THR A 358 16.66 -21.46 -0.95
C THR A 358 16.69 -20.30 0.04
N VAL A 359 16.15 -20.54 1.23
CA VAL A 359 16.10 -19.64 2.39
C VAL A 359 16.36 -20.48 3.63
N ASP A 360 17.41 -20.15 4.39
CA ASP A 360 17.92 -20.93 5.53
C ASP A 360 17.97 -22.44 5.24
N ASP A 361 18.75 -22.81 4.23
CA ASP A 361 18.99 -24.17 3.71
C ASP A 361 17.72 -24.96 3.30
N SER A 362 16.57 -24.31 3.26
CA SER A 362 15.27 -24.88 2.89
C SER A 362 14.82 -24.35 1.53
N GLU A 363 14.24 -25.19 0.67
CA GLU A 363 13.68 -24.76 -0.61
C GLU A 363 12.35 -24.02 -0.39
N ALA A 364 12.32 -22.73 -0.73
CA ALA A 364 11.16 -21.85 -0.61
C ALA A 364 10.50 -21.51 -1.97
N GLY A 365 11.04 -22.03 -3.07
CA GLY A 365 10.49 -21.85 -4.41
C GLY A 365 11.36 -22.41 -5.53
N LEU A 366 10.91 -22.22 -6.77
CA LEU A 366 11.65 -22.52 -7.99
C LEU A 366 11.84 -21.25 -8.80
N LEU A 367 13.11 -20.88 -9.02
CA LEU A 367 13.53 -19.73 -9.82
C LEU A 367 13.95 -20.18 -11.22
N LYS A 368 13.45 -19.49 -12.24
CA LYS A 368 13.91 -19.58 -13.63
C LYS A 368 14.37 -18.19 -14.06
N ASN A 369 15.57 -18.05 -14.61
CA ASN A 369 16.08 -16.74 -15.01
C ASN A 369 16.88 -16.77 -16.31
N TYR A 370 16.96 -15.64 -16.99
CA TYR A 370 17.91 -15.34 -18.06
C TYR A 370 17.98 -13.82 -18.30
N GLY A 371 19.18 -13.25 -18.26
CA GLY A 371 19.40 -11.82 -18.48
C GLY A 371 18.60 -10.97 -17.48
N PRO A 372 17.83 -9.97 -17.94
CA PRO A 372 16.96 -9.17 -17.06
C PRO A 372 15.76 -9.95 -16.51
N LEU A 373 15.26 -10.98 -17.21
CA LEU A 373 14.01 -11.66 -16.86
C LEU A 373 14.23 -12.80 -15.85
N SER A 374 13.38 -12.82 -14.82
CA SER A 374 13.29 -13.89 -13.82
C SER A 374 11.82 -14.25 -13.55
N PHE A 375 11.56 -15.51 -13.23
CA PHE A 375 10.29 -16.04 -12.78
C PHE A 375 10.51 -16.90 -11.52
N LEU A 376 9.82 -16.61 -10.42
CA LEU A 376 9.92 -17.33 -9.16
C LEU A 376 8.54 -17.85 -8.72
N LYS A 377 8.34 -19.17 -8.82
CA LYS A 377 7.22 -19.83 -8.13
C LYS A 377 7.59 -19.97 -6.66
N VAL A 378 6.90 -19.27 -5.76
CA VAL A 378 7.13 -19.39 -4.30
C VAL A 378 6.24 -20.51 -3.75
N HIS A 379 6.86 -21.53 -3.15
CA HIS A 379 6.16 -22.66 -2.53
C HIS A 379 5.36 -22.19 -1.32
N ASP A 380 4.22 -22.84 -1.04
CA ASP A 380 3.39 -22.58 0.15
C ASP A 380 2.99 -21.10 0.42
N ALA A 381 3.09 -20.20 -0.56
CA ALA A 381 2.79 -18.76 -0.43
C ALA A 381 1.44 -18.37 -1.03
N GLY A 382 0.77 -17.33 -0.48
CA GLY A 382 -0.60 -16.87 -0.75
C GLY A 382 -0.75 -15.71 -1.74
N HIS A 383 -1.78 -14.85 -1.58
CA HIS A 383 -2.10 -13.71 -2.47
C HIS A 383 -0.95 -12.73 -2.37
N MET A 384 -0.92 -12.12 -1.20
CA MET A 384 0.22 -11.55 -0.55
C MET A 384 1.16 -12.68 -0.16
N VAL A 385 2.03 -13.06 -1.09
CA VAL A 385 3.25 -13.84 -0.82
C VAL A 385 4.02 -13.33 0.42
N PRO A 386 4.11 -12.01 0.71
CA PRO A 386 4.67 -11.51 1.98
C PRO A 386 3.87 -11.86 3.25
N MET A 387 2.58 -12.19 3.16
CA MET A 387 1.75 -12.55 4.32
C MET A 387 1.92 -14.03 4.69
N ASP A 388 1.85 -14.93 3.70
CA ASP A 388 1.92 -16.37 3.91
C ASP A 388 3.36 -16.91 4.01
N GLN A 389 4.31 -16.34 3.24
CA GLN A 389 5.74 -16.69 3.29
C GLN A 389 6.63 -15.45 3.54
N PRO A 390 6.44 -14.75 4.68
CA PRO A 390 7.11 -13.48 4.97
C PRO A 390 8.64 -13.57 4.91
N LYS A 391 9.22 -14.65 5.43
CA LYS A 391 10.66 -14.90 5.41
C LYS A 391 11.20 -15.10 3.97
N ALA A 392 10.47 -15.85 3.15
CA ALA A 392 10.86 -16.09 1.76
C ALA A 392 10.72 -14.82 0.91
N SER A 393 9.65 -14.05 1.13
CA SER A 393 9.42 -12.74 0.51
C SER A 393 10.52 -11.73 0.84
N LEU A 394 10.95 -11.62 2.11
CA LEU A 394 12.02 -10.71 2.51
C LEU A 394 13.37 -11.10 1.91
N GLU A 395 13.74 -12.39 1.93
CA GLU A 395 14.98 -12.87 1.29
C GLU A 395 14.92 -12.80 -0.24
N MET A 396 13.75 -12.94 -0.85
CA MET A 396 13.52 -12.73 -2.28
C MET A 396 13.78 -11.27 -2.66
N LEU A 397 13.14 -10.31 -1.97
CA LEU A 397 13.34 -8.88 -2.21
C LEU A 397 14.82 -8.50 -2.03
N LYS A 398 15.41 -8.90 -0.90
CA LYS A 398 16.82 -8.66 -0.56
C LYS A 398 17.78 -9.21 -1.62
N LYS A 399 17.60 -10.46 -2.06
CA LYS A 399 18.43 -11.07 -3.12
C LYS A 399 18.20 -10.41 -4.49
N TRP A 400 16.98 -9.92 -4.75
CA TRP A 400 16.64 -9.21 -5.97
C TRP A 400 17.29 -7.83 -6.04
N THR A 401 17.07 -6.98 -5.03
CA THR A 401 17.62 -5.61 -4.99
C THR A 401 19.15 -5.59 -4.96
N GLN A 402 19.78 -6.62 -4.37
CA GLN A 402 21.24 -6.78 -4.35
C GLN A 402 21.83 -7.41 -5.63
N GLY A 403 21.00 -7.78 -6.62
CA GLY A 403 21.47 -8.46 -7.83
C GLY A 403 22.17 -9.80 -7.56
N THR A 404 21.71 -10.54 -6.55
CA THR A 404 22.23 -11.86 -6.15
C THR A 404 21.25 -13.00 -6.37
N LEU A 405 19.98 -12.73 -6.67
CA LEU A 405 18.93 -13.74 -6.85
C LEU A 405 19.26 -14.82 -7.89
N SER A 406 19.90 -14.43 -9.00
CA SER A 406 20.31 -15.33 -10.08
C SER A 406 21.72 -15.93 -9.92
N LYS A 407 22.49 -15.50 -8.90
CA LYS A 407 23.87 -15.95 -8.69
C LYS A 407 23.89 -17.31 -7.98
N SER A 408 24.66 -18.23 -8.53
CA SER A 408 24.89 -19.53 -7.91
C SER A 408 25.78 -19.36 -6.66
N GLY A 409 25.76 -20.34 -5.74
CA GLY A 409 26.58 -20.27 -4.53
C GLY A 409 28.09 -20.09 -4.80
N ALA A 410 28.58 -20.54 -5.95
CA ALA A 410 29.97 -20.40 -6.38
C ALA A 410 30.38 -18.95 -6.68
N ASP A 411 29.43 -18.08 -7.06
CA ASP A 411 29.69 -16.67 -7.36
C ASP A 411 29.79 -15.82 -6.08
N ALA A 412 29.17 -16.27 -4.98
CA ALA A 412 29.19 -15.59 -3.69
C ALA A 412 30.54 -15.74 -2.98
N GLU A 413 31.12 -16.95 -2.97
CA GLU A 413 32.47 -17.19 -2.42
C GLU A 413 33.53 -16.32 -3.10
N LYS A 414 33.37 -16.05 -4.41
CA LYS A 414 34.31 -15.23 -5.18
C LYS A 414 34.28 -13.76 -4.76
N LEU A 415 33.11 -13.20 -4.45
CA LEU A 415 32.99 -11.84 -3.91
C LEU A 415 33.56 -11.73 -2.49
N VAL A 416 33.38 -12.75 -1.65
CA VAL A 416 33.99 -12.82 -0.30
C VAL A 416 35.52 -12.99 -0.36
N ALA A 417 36.07 -13.40 -1.50
CA ALA A 417 37.52 -13.46 -1.76
C ALA A 417 38.07 -12.22 -2.50
N GLU A 418 37.21 -11.29 -2.93
CA GLU A 418 37.55 -10.04 -3.63
C GLU A 418 37.23 -8.77 -2.80
N MET A 419 36.82 -8.96 -1.53
CA MET A 419 36.57 -7.93 -0.50
C MET A 419 37.57 -8.01 0.66
#